data_AF-A0A815HL28-F1
#
_entry.id   AF-A0A815HL28-F1
#
_cell.length_a   1.000
_cell.length_b   1.000
_cell.length_c   1.000
_cell.angle_alpha   90.00
_cell.angle_beta   90.00
_cell.angle_gamma   90.00
#
_symmetry.space_group_name_H-M   'P 1'
#
loop_
_entity.id
_entity.type
_entity.pdbx_description
1 polymer ?
#
loop_
_entity_poly.entity_id
_entity_poly.type
_entity_poly.pdbx_seq_one_letter_code
_entity_poly.pdbx_strand_id
1 'polypeptide(L)'
;MKNLKQANGKNRKKVLGVSRIEVRHEMLLFLAASYGITSTSVSWFIYFMSKTLEVQKKIKKGLSEYNGQRLSIKHMDSFIYLECVLDEVLRLVARVLARDKLYWADLCDLNEFHPEIYLNDPENQNNLGALMPFGGEHRMCMNEDLARLELKLFCARLM
;
A
#
# COMPACT_ATOMS: atom_id res chain seq x y z
N MET A 1 -10.23 24.39 65.59
CA MET A 1 -10.22 22.92 65.68
C MET A 1 -11.65 22.40 65.59
N LYS A 2 -11.86 21.27 64.87
CA LYS A 2 -13.12 20.61 64.46
C LYS A 2 -13.67 21.15 63.11
N ASN A 3 -13.84 20.39 62.03
CA ASN A 3 -13.61 18.97 61.74
C ASN A 3 -13.44 18.81 60.22
N LEU A 4 -12.30 18.24 59.80
CA LEU A 4 -12.14 17.64 58.48
C LEU A 4 -13.04 16.40 58.41
N LYS A 5 -14.16 16.48 57.70
CA LYS A 5 -14.93 15.30 57.27
C LYS A 5 -14.67 15.02 55.80
N GLN A 6 -13.81 14.03 55.61
CA GLN A 6 -13.92 12.95 54.63
C GLN A 6 -13.86 13.33 53.15
N ALA A 7 -12.64 13.16 52.62
CA ALA A 7 -12.40 12.72 51.27
C ALA A 7 -13.26 11.49 50.94
N ASN A 8 -14.18 11.60 49.97
CA ASN A 8 -14.50 10.50 49.07
C ASN A 8 -15.31 10.99 47.86
N GLY A 9 -14.65 11.08 46.73
CA GLY A 9 -15.27 11.33 45.44
C GLY A 9 -14.27 10.95 44.37
N LYS A 10 -14.13 9.64 44.14
CA LYS A 10 -13.31 9.07 43.07
C LYS A 10 -13.64 9.81 41.76
N ASN A 11 -12.78 10.75 41.35
CA ASN A 11 -12.75 11.30 40.01
C ASN A 11 -12.38 10.17 39.04
N ARG A 12 -13.37 9.33 38.71
CA ARG A 12 -13.28 8.47 37.52
C ARG A 12 -13.17 9.44 36.35
N LYS A 13 -11.97 9.54 35.74
CA LYS A 13 -11.81 10.19 34.43
C LYS A 13 -12.92 9.63 33.55
N LYS A 14 -13.89 10.48 33.19
CA LYS A 14 -14.98 10.09 32.28
C LYS A 14 -14.29 9.80 30.96
N VAL A 15 -14.17 8.53 30.59
CA VAL A 15 -13.68 8.13 29.27
C VAL A 15 -14.67 8.76 28.29
N LEU A 16 -14.26 9.84 27.61
CA LEU A 16 -15.05 10.38 26.51
C LEU A 16 -15.00 9.33 25.40
N GLY A 17 -16.10 8.60 25.23
CA GLY A 17 -16.29 7.74 24.07
C GLY A 17 -16.56 8.60 22.83
N VAL A 18 -16.09 8.12 21.68
CA VAL A 18 -16.33 8.75 20.37
C VAL A 18 -17.84 8.74 20.08
N SER A 19 -18.38 9.86 19.62
CA SER A 19 -19.82 9.97 19.30
C SER A 19 -20.16 9.14 18.06
N ARG A 20 -21.40 8.64 17.95
CA ARG A 20 -21.81 7.87 16.74
C ARG A 20 -21.73 8.68 15.45
N ILE A 21 -21.87 10.01 15.52
CA ILE A 21 -21.68 10.89 14.35
C ILE A 21 -20.21 10.97 13.95
N GLU A 22 -19.32 11.05 14.93
CA GLU A 22 -17.89 11.10 14.73
C GLU A 22 -17.38 9.77 14.17
N VAL A 23 -17.82 8.62 14.72
CA VAL A 23 -17.54 7.30 14.14
C VAL A 23 -17.97 7.21 12.67
N ARG A 24 -19.15 7.75 12.32
CA ARG A 24 -19.63 7.76 10.92
C ARG A 24 -18.75 8.62 10.02
N HIS A 25 -18.30 9.78 10.50
CA HIS A 25 -17.40 10.64 9.72
C HIS A 25 -16.02 10.00 9.53
N GLU A 26 -15.45 9.40 10.57
CA GLU A 26 -14.18 8.67 10.47
C GLU A 26 -14.30 7.50 9.48
N MET A 27 -15.40 6.73 9.52
CA MET A 27 -15.66 5.67 8.54
C MET A 27 -15.69 6.19 7.09
N LEU A 28 -16.37 7.32 6.85
CA LEU A 28 -16.44 7.93 5.52
C LEU A 28 -15.07 8.44 5.06
N LEU A 29 -14.28 9.01 5.98
CA LEU A 29 -12.92 9.45 5.69
C LEU A 29 -12.04 8.28 5.24
N PHE A 30 -12.10 7.14 5.94
CA PHE A 30 -11.35 5.94 5.56
C PHE A 30 -11.73 5.44 4.16
N LEU A 31 -13.03 5.38 3.84
CA LEU A 31 -13.50 4.93 2.53
C LEU A 31 -13.09 5.89 1.41
N ALA A 32 -13.21 7.20 1.64
CA ALA A 32 -12.82 8.20 0.65
C ALA A 32 -11.30 8.18 0.38
N ALA A 33 -10.50 8.07 1.44
CA ALA A 33 -9.04 8.00 1.34
C ALA A 33 -8.57 6.73 0.62
N SER A 34 -9.20 5.58 0.88
CA SER A 34 -8.82 4.31 0.22
C SER A 34 -9.26 4.23 -1.24
N TYR A 35 -10.42 4.77 -1.59
CA TYR A 35 -10.97 4.66 -2.94
C TYR A 35 -10.05 5.28 -4.01
N GLY A 36 -9.58 6.51 -3.78
CA GLY A 36 -8.85 7.28 -4.79
C GLY A 36 -7.52 6.62 -5.20
N ILE A 37 -6.74 6.16 -4.22
CA ILE A 37 -5.41 5.57 -4.46
C ILE A 37 -5.56 4.18 -5.09
N THR A 38 -6.44 3.33 -4.56
CA THR A 38 -6.63 1.97 -5.10
C THR A 38 -7.15 2.01 -6.54
N SER A 39 -8.17 2.82 -6.82
CA SER A 39 -8.74 2.96 -8.17
C SER A 39 -7.71 3.47 -9.18
N THR A 40 -6.91 4.46 -8.78
CA THR A 40 -5.82 4.99 -9.61
C THR A 40 -4.76 3.92 -9.86
N SER A 41 -4.29 3.24 -8.81
CA SER A 41 -3.25 2.21 -8.92
C SER A 41 -3.66 1.05 -9.81
N VAL A 42 -4.90 0.58 -9.69
CA VAL A 42 -5.47 -0.46 -10.58
C VAL A 42 -5.53 0.02 -12.02
N SER A 43 -5.96 1.26 -12.25
CA SER A 43 -6.05 1.83 -13.60
C SER A 43 -4.68 1.93 -14.27
N TRP A 44 -3.66 2.39 -13.53
CA TRP A 44 -2.27 2.42 -14.00
C TRP A 44 -1.69 1.03 -14.21
N PHE A 45 -1.99 0.07 -13.32
CA PHE A 45 -1.62 -1.32 -13.53
C PHE A 45 -2.16 -1.84 -14.87
N ILE A 46 -3.46 -1.68 -15.15
CA ILE A 46 -4.07 -2.09 -16.41
C ILE A 46 -3.39 -1.40 -17.60
N TYR A 47 -3.13 -0.09 -17.47
CA TYR A 47 -2.43 0.68 -18.50
C TYR A 47 -1.04 0.09 -18.80
N PHE A 48 -0.20 -0.16 -17.79
CA PHE A 48 1.13 -0.75 -17.99
C PHE A 48 1.06 -2.18 -18.52
N MET A 49 0.11 -3.00 -18.05
CA MET A 49 -0.09 -4.35 -18.58
C MET A 49 -0.50 -4.34 -20.06
N SER A 50 -1.22 -3.30 -20.51
CA SER A 50 -1.57 -3.12 -21.93
C SER A 50 -0.39 -2.72 -22.81
N LYS A 51 0.64 -2.09 -22.23
CA LYS A 51 1.83 -1.61 -22.93
C LYS A 51 2.99 -2.61 -22.91
N THR A 52 3.09 -3.39 -21.84
CA THR A 52 4.26 -4.25 -21.59
C THR A 52 3.85 -5.72 -21.52
N LEU A 53 3.62 -6.31 -22.70
CA LEU A 53 3.15 -7.70 -22.83
C LEU A 53 4.10 -8.73 -22.19
N GLU A 54 5.41 -8.46 -22.19
CA GLU A 54 6.40 -9.34 -21.56
C GLU A 54 6.24 -9.42 -20.04
N VAL A 55 5.95 -8.30 -19.38
CA VAL A 55 5.65 -8.28 -17.94
C VAL A 55 4.35 -9.03 -17.66
N GLN A 56 3.32 -8.83 -18.49
CA GLN A 56 2.07 -9.56 -18.36
C GLN A 56 2.26 -11.07 -18.48
N LYS A 57 3.06 -11.54 -19.43
CA LYS A 57 3.41 -12.96 -19.60
C LYS A 57 4.15 -13.52 -18.40
N LYS A 58 5.11 -12.78 -17.84
CA LYS A 58 5.84 -13.18 -16.62
C LYS A 58 4.89 -13.37 -15.42
N ILE A 59 3.96 -12.44 -15.21
CA ILE A 59 2.95 -12.55 -14.14
C ILE A 59 2.07 -13.78 -14.38
N LYS A 60 1.52 -13.94 -15.58
CA LYS A 60 0.67 -15.09 -15.95
C LYS A 60 1.39 -16.42 -15.78
N LYS A 61 2.69 -16.49 -16.11
CA LYS A 61 3.52 -17.67 -15.88
C LYS A 61 3.58 -18.03 -14.39
N GLY A 62 3.82 -17.05 -13.51
CA GLY A 62 3.81 -17.27 -12.06
C GLY A 62 2.43 -17.66 -11.51
N LEU A 63 1.35 -17.15 -12.11
CA LEU A 63 -0.03 -17.48 -11.72
C LEU A 63 -0.52 -18.82 -12.30
N SER A 64 0.14 -19.36 -13.32
CA SER A 64 -0.33 -20.55 -14.06
C SER A 64 -0.45 -21.80 -13.17
N GLU A 65 0.31 -21.87 -12.08
CA GLU A 65 0.21 -22.93 -11.07
C GLU A 65 -1.13 -22.94 -10.33
N TYR A 66 -1.84 -21.80 -10.33
CA TYR A 66 -3.09 -21.59 -9.62
C TYR A 66 -4.30 -21.44 -10.57
N ASN A 67 -4.10 -21.64 -11.89
CA ASN A 67 -5.16 -21.48 -12.88
C ASN A 67 -6.33 -22.44 -12.58
N GLY A 68 -7.53 -21.87 -12.40
CA GLY A 68 -8.75 -22.61 -12.07
C GLY A 68 -9.03 -22.78 -10.57
N GLN A 69 -8.11 -22.39 -9.69
CA GLN A 69 -8.36 -22.33 -8.25
C GLN A 69 -8.76 -20.92 -7.80
N ARG A 70 -9.59 -20.82 -6.76
CA ARG A 70 -9.90 -19.53 -6.16
C ARG A 70 -8.66 -18.99 -5.44
N LEU A 71 -8.03 -17.97 -6.02
CA LEU A 71 -6.92 -17.25 -5.37
C LEU A 71 -7.34 -16.79 -3.96
N SER A 72 -6.55 -17.21 -2.98
CA SER A 72 -6.72 -16.98 -1.55
C SER A 72 -5.57 -16.14 -1.02
N ILE A 73 -5.80 -15.44 0.09
CA ILE A 73 -4.81 -14.61 0.78
C ILE A 73 -3.54 -15.42 1.08
N LYS A 74 -3.68 -16.71 1.43
CA LYS A 74 -2.57 -17.62 1.75
C LYS A 74 -1.55 -17.82 0.63
N HIS A 75 -1.93 -17.57 -0.63
CA HIS A 75 -1.04 -17.72 -1.76
C HIS A 75 -0.34 -16.41 -2.14
N MET A 76 -0.77 -15.27 -1.57
CA MET A 76 -0.29 -13.94 -1.97
C MET A 76 1.19 -13.72 -1.68
N ASP A 77 1.74 -14.33 -0.62
CA ASP A 77 3.16 -14.20 -0.26
C ASP A 77 4.09 -14.77 -1.34
N SER A 78 3.61 -15.71 -2.15
CA SER A 78 4.40 -16.34 -3.23
C SER A 78 4.56 -15.47 -4.48
N PHE A 79 3.72 -14.44 -4.66
CA PHE A 79 3.72 -13.63 -5.89
C PHE A 79 4.68 -12.45 -5.80
N ILE A 80 5.98 -12.76 -5.66
CA ILE A 80 7.06 -11.77 -5.53
C ILE A 80 7.12 -10.84 -6.74
N TYR A 81 7.07 -11.39 -7.96
CA TYR A 81 7.15 -10.56 -9.16
C TYR A 81 5.94 -9.63 -9.34
N LEU A 82 4.74 -10.07 -8.91
CA LEU A 82 3.57 -9.20 -8.92
C LEU A 82 3.72 -8.05 -7.93
N GLU A 83 4.38 -8.30 -6.80
CA GLU A 83 4.69 -7.26 -5.82
C GLU A 83 5.66 -6.23 -6.38
N CYS A 84 6.75 -6.66 -7.04
CA CYS A 84 7.66 -5.77 -7.76
C CYS A 84 6.92 -4.89 -8.79
N VAL A 85 5.97 -5.49 -9.52
CA VAL A 85 5.14 -4.76 -10.49
C VAL A 85 4.25 -3.72 -9.78
N LEU A 86 3.66 -4.06 -8.64
CA LEU A 86 2.83 -3.14 -7.88
C LEU A 86 3.64 -2.02 -7.24
N ASP A 87 4.83 -2.31 -6.72
CA ASP A 87 5.75 -1.30 -6.21
C ASP A 87 6.14 -0.32 -7.31
N GLU A 88 6.36 -0.80 -8.54
CA GLU A 88 6.63 0.07 -9.68
C GLU A 88 5.43 0.91 -10.10
N VAL A 89 4.22 0.33 -10.10
CA VAL A 89 2.99 1.09 -10.32
C VAL A 89 2.85 2.19 -9.27
N LEU A 90 3.08 1.85 -8.00
CA LEU A 90 3.00 2.80 -6.89
C LEU A 90 4.08 3.86 -6.97
N ARG A 91 5.30 3.55 -7.43
CA ARG A 91 6.37 4.52 -7.71
C ARG A 91 5.89 5.55 -8.73
N LEU A 92 5.26 5.10 -9.83
CA LEU A 92 4.81 6.00 -10.88
C LEU A 92 3.54 6.78 -10.51
N VAL A 93 2.66 6.22 -9.67
CA VAL A 93 1.44 6.88 -9.17
C VAL A 93 1.75 7.89 -8.06
N ALA A 94 2.64 7.54 -7.13
CA ALA A 94 3.01 8.39 -6.00
C ALA A 94 4.02 9.47 -6.45
N ARG A 95 3.53 10.69 -6.69
CA ARG A 95 4.36 11.83 -7.14
C ARG A 95 5.28 12.45 -6.07
N VAL A 96 5.71 11.67 -5.08
CA VAL A 96 6.50 12.18 -3.93
C VAL A 96 8.01 12.09 -4.23
N LEU A 97 8.75 11.15 -3.64
CA LEU A 97 10.20 10.98 -3.85
C LEU A 97 10.54 9.98 -4.97
N ALA A 98 9.54 9.22 -5.40
CA ALA A 98 9.62 8.16 -6.38
C ALA A 98 10.03 8.60 -7.82
N ARG A 99 10.17 9.91 -8.04
CA ARG A 99 10.62 10.51 -9.30
C ARG A 99 11.80 11.47 -9.11
N ASP A 100 12.42 11.49 -7.93
CA ASP A 100 13.59 12.33 -7.69
C ASP A 100 14.82 11.69 -8.34
N LYS A 101 15.53 12.48 -9.15
CA LYS A 101 16.77 12.05 -9.83
C LYS A 101 17.83 11.60 -8.82
N LEU A 102 17.83 12.15 -7.61
CA LEU A 102 18.83 11.81 -6.60
C LEU A 102 18.83 10.32 -6.22
N TYR A 103 17.66 9.67 -6.24
CA TYR A 103 17.52 8.28 -5.79
C TYR A 103 17.31 7.29 -6.94
N TRP A 104 16.81 7.75 -8.08
CA TRP A 104 16.34 6.87 -9.15
C TRP A 104 17.08 7.02 -10.48
N ALA A 105 17.91 8.06 -10.67
CA ALA A 105 18.56 8.32 -11.96
C ALA A 105 19.51 7.21 -12.42
N ASP A 106 20.16 6.52 -11.48
CA ASP A 106 21.09 5.42 -11.78
C ASP A 106 20.37 4.08 -11.99
N LEU A 107 19.10 3.98 -11.58
CA LEU A 107 18.32 2.74 -11.59
C LEU A 107 17.40 2.60 -12.82
N CYS A 108 16.79 3.71 -13.25
CA CYS A 108 15.83 3.69 -14.34
C CYS A 108 15.53 5.09 -14.87
N ASP A 109 14.92 5.17 -16.06
CA ASP A 109 14.23 6.40 -16.46
C ASP A 109 13.00 6.61 -15.57
N LEU A 110 12.90 7.80 -14.97
CA LEU A 110 11.89 8.19 -13.98
C LEU A 110 10.44 8.00 -14.44
N ASN A 111 10.19 8.08 -15.75
CA ASN A 111 8.85 7.97 -16.32
C ASN A 111 8.57 6.64 -17.00
N GLU A 112 9.56 5.77 -17.10
CA GLU A 112 9.39 4.44 -17.66
C GLU A 112 9.05 3.42 -16.57
N PHE A 113 8.49 2.30 -17.00
CA PHE A 113 8.00 1.23 -16.14
C PHE A 113 8.98 0.06 -16.13
N HIS A 114 9.71 -0.10 -15.03
CA HIS A 114 10.81 -1.06 -14.88
C HIS A 114 10.65 -1.88 -13.59
N PRO A 115 9.75 -2.87 -13.55
CA PRO A 115 9.51 -3.67 -12.34
C PRO A 115 10.69 -4.57 -11.95
N GLU A 116 11.65 -4.81 -12.85
CA GLU A 116 12.83 -5.61 -12.53
C GLU A 116 13.77 -4.95 -11.52
N ILE A 117 13.70 -3.63 -11.28
CA ILE A 117 14.58 -2.93 -10.33
C ILE A 117 14.41 -3.40 -8.88
N TYR A 118 13.26 -4.00 -8.55
CA TYR A 118 12.93 -4.52 -7.22
C TYR A 118 13.39 -5.97 -7.01
N LEU A 119 13.92 -6.64 -8.05
CA LEU A 119 14.36 -8.03 -7.95
C LEU A 119 15.76 -8.11 -7.32
N ASN A 120 15.82 -8.49 -6.03
CA ASN A 120 17.01 -8.96 -5.29
C ASN A 120 18.38 -8.41 -5.75
N ASP A 121 18.50 -7.09 -5.85
CA ASP A 121 19.79 -6.43 -6.05
C ASP A 121 20.18 -5.69 -4.75
N PRO A 122 21.26 -6.09 -4.07
CA PRO A 122 21.77 -5.42 -2.88
C PRO A 122 22.09 -3.94 -3.10
N GLU A 123 22.49 -3.54 -4.32
CA GLU A 123 22.84 -2.14 -4.62
C GLU A 123 21.58 -1.26 -4.66
N ASN A 124 20.44 -1.83 -5.05
CA ASN A 124 19.18 -1.11 -5.15
C ASN A 124 18.50 -0.91 -3.78
N GLN A 125 18.86 -1.68 -2.75
CA GLN A 125 18.22 -1.65 -1.44
C GLN A 125 18.33 -0.29 -0.73
N ASN A 126 19.42 0.46 -0.96
CA ASN A 126 19.59 1.79 -0.38
C ASN A 126 18.63 2.82 -1.00
N ASN A 127 18.36 2.70 -2.30
CA ASN A 127 17.45 3.58 -3.04
C ASN A 127 15.98 3.18 -2.86
N LEU A 128 15.73 1.90 -2.57
CA LEU A 128 14.40 1.38 -2.23
C LEU A 128 13.81 2.03 -0.96
N GLY A 129 14.65 2.53 -0.04
CA GLY A 129 14.19 3.35 1.08
C GLY A 129 13.50 4.66 0.67
N ALA A 130 13.73 5.15 -0.56
CA ALA A 130 13.04 6.31 -1.12
C ALA A 130 11.64 5.95 -1.69
N LEU A 131 11.32 4.66 -1.85
CA LEU A 131 9.98 4.22 -2.22
C LEU A 131 9.08 4.27 -0.98
N MET A 132 8.39 5.40 -0.81
CA MET A 132 7.42 5.61 0.28
C MET A 132 6.02 5.95 -0.24
N PRO A 133 5.37 5.05 -1.00
CA PRO A 133 4.04 5.30 -1.56
C PRO A 133 2.95 5.40 -0.48
N PHE A 134 3.22 4.83 0.69
CA PHE A 134 2.36 4.88 1.87
C PHE A 134 2.88 5.86 2.94
N GLY A 135 3.83 6.73 2.58
CA GLY A 135 4.48 7.62 3.53
C GLY A 135 5.56 6.93 4.37
N GLY A 136 6.03 7.62 5.40
CA GLY A 136 7.08 7.13 6.30
C GLY A 136 6.86 7.59 7.74
N GLU A 137 7.45 6.84 8.67
CA GLU A 137 7.43 7.10 10.11
C GLU A 137 6.02 7.35 10.70
N HIS A 138 5.85 8.40 11.51
CA HIS A 138 4.66 8.71 12.32
C HIS A 138 3.40 9.06 11.50
N ARG A 139 3.54 9.24 10.18
CA ARG A 139 2.46 9.58 9.25
C ARG A 139 2.27 8.50 8.19
N MET A 140 2.76 7.29 8.44
CA MET A 140 2.55 6.15 7.53
C MET A 140 1.07 5.84 7.38
N CYS A 141 0.69 5.39 6.19
CA CYS A 141 -0.66 4.98 5.88
C CYS A 141 -1.04 3.81 6.78
N MET A 142 -2.04 4.01 7.63
CA MET A 142 -2.57 2.96 8.50
C MET A 142 -3.11 1.76 7.70
N ASN A 143 -3.46 1.96 6.42
CA ASN A 143 -4.03 0.95 5.55
C ASN A 143 -3.01 0.33 4.57
N GLU A 144 -1.70 0.48 4.79
CA GLU A 144 -0.69 -0.04 3.87
C GLU A 144 -0.86 -1.54 3.58
N ASP A 145 -0.89 -2.38 4.62
CA ASP A 145 -1.00 -3.83 4.46
C ASP A 145 -2.28 -4.24 3.74
N LEU A 146 -3.39 -3.57 4.06
CA LEU A 146 -4.66 -3.80 3.42
C LEU A 146 -4.62 -3.38 1.95
N ALA A 147 -4.06 -2.21 1.64
CA ALA A 147 -3.96 -1.71 0.27
C ALA A 147 -3.07 -2.61 -0.58
N ARG A 148 -1.92 -3.05 -0.06
CA ARG A 148 -1.03 -4.01 -0.73
C ARG A 148 -1.74 -5.33 -1.00
N LEU A 149 -2.45 -5.87 -0.01
CA LEU A 149 -3.23 -7.10 -0.17
C LEU A 149 -4.35 -6.96 -1.21
N GLU A 150 -5.14 -5.88 -1.13
CA GLU A 150 -6.24 -5.61 -2.05
C GLU A 150 -5.74 -5.47 -3.50
N LEU A 151 -4.69 -4.68 -3.71
CA LEU A 151 -4.09 -4.48 -5.02
C LEU A 151 -3.54 -5.80 -5.57
N LYS A 152 -2.80 -6.56 -4.76
CA LYS A 152 -2.23 -7.86 -5.16
C LYS A 152 -3.31 -8.86 -5.53
N LEU A 153 -4.36 -8.96 -4.72
CA LEU A 153 -5.49 -9.86 -5.00
C LEU A 153 -6.29 -9.44 -6.24
N PHE A 154 -6.57 -8.14 -6.39
CA PHE A 154 -7.33 -7.62 -7.52
C PHE A 154 -6.57 -7.77 -8.82
N CYS A 155 -5.30 -7.36 -8.85
CA CYS A 155 -4.46 -7.44 -10.03
C CYS A 155 -4.15 -8.89 -10.40
N ALA A 156 -3.93 -9.78 -9.43
CA ALA A 156 -3.76 -11.21 -9.70
C ALA A 156 -5.00 -11.84 -10.34
N ARG A 157 -6.21 -11.38 -9.99
CA ARG A 157 -7.46 -11.86 -10.60
C ARG A 157 -7.74 -11.28 -11.99
N LEU A 158 -7.16 -10.13 -12.31
CA LEU A 158 -7.27 -9.53 -13.64
C LEU A 158 -6.38 -10.20 -14.69
N MET A 159 -5.28 -10.82 -14.26
CA MET A 159 -4.30 -11.47 -15.14
C MET A 159 -4.69 -12.90 -15.46
#